data_AF-A0A1I1Q711-F1
#
_entry.id   AF-A0A1I1Q711-F1
#
_cell.length_a   1.000
_cell.length_b   1.000
_cell.length_c   1.000
_cell.angle_alpha   90.00
_cell.angle_beta   90.00
_cell.angle_gamma   90.00
#
_symmetry.space_group_name_H-M   'P 1'
#
loop_
_entity.id
_entity.type
_entity.pdbx_description
1 polymer ?
#
loop_
_entity_poly.entity_id
_entity_poly.type
_entity_poly.pdbx_seq_one_letter_code
_entity_poly.pdbx_strand_id
1 'polypeptide(L)'
;MSDSLQQYVATALLAALLIPGMSSAAGRATMIAPDRADKPGFLVVIDEPGYYRLSGNLKVPDANTTAIEINADNVTLDLNGHAIQGPVRCQQLPAPCWPGGSGNGVHAVNRSGISVRNGIIQGMGNYGVYLETNAASIDRIVMARNGHGGAVLFGGSISNSVAEANGGDGIFGVDLKVRNSMMRGNQMLGLSAYGHSTFSNNQFKGNNGNAAQTNLKPAAADRNVCNGAACQ
;
A
#
# COMPACT_ATOMS: atom_id res chain seq x y z
N MET A 1 -46.79 66.93 -40.19
CA MET A 1 -45.48 67.37 -39.66
C MET A 1 -45.48 66.93 -38.21
N SER A 2 -44.70 65.95 -37.74
CA SER A 2 -43.43 65.39 -38.19
C SER A 2 -43.26 63.97 -37.64
N ASP A 3 -42.48 63.18 -38.37
CA ASP A 3 -42.00 61.83 -38.07
C ASP A 3 -41.34 61.67 -36.69
N SER A 4 -41.29 60.45 -36.13
CA SER A 4 -40.07 59.62 -36.25
C SER A 4 -40.11 58.34 -35.41
N LEU A 5 -39.45 57.34 -35.99
CA LEU A 5 -39.20 55.98 -35.55
C LEU A 5 -38.27 55.85 -34.32
N GLN A 6 -38.28 54.62 -33.77
CA GLN A 6 -37.20 53.92 -33.05
C GLN A 6 -36.91 54.33 -31.59
N GLN A 7 -37.11 53.39 -30.66
CA GLN A 7 -36.00 52.57 -30.19
C GLN A 7 -36.51 51.34 -29.41
N TYR A 8 -36.08 50.17 -29.85
CA TYR A 8 -36.22 48.89 -29.13
C TYR A 8 -35.44 48.94 -27.82
N VAL A 9 -36.11 48.69 -26.68
CA VAL A 9 -35.43 48.34 -25.43
C VAL A 9 -35.71 46.87 -25.15
N ALA A 10 -34.79 46.02 -25.61
CA ALA A 10 -34.77 44.60 -25.26
C ALA A 10 -34.33 44.46 -23.80
N THR A 11 -35.27 44.21 -22.90
CA THR A 11 -34.98 43.71 -21.54
C THR A 11 -34.48 42.28 -21.64
N ALA A 12 -33.16 42.10 -21.64
CA ALA A 12 -32.54 40.80 -21.41
C ALA A 12 -32.64 40.46 -19.91
N LEU A 13 -33.61 39.62 -19.53
CA LEU A 13 -33.60 38.97 -18.23
C LEU A 13 -32.43 37.98 -18.20
N LEU A 14 -31.37 38.31 -17.45
CA LEU A 14 -30.34 37.36 -17.07
C LEU A 14 -30.95 36.34 -16.09
N ALA A 15 -31.36 35.18 -16.59
CA ALA A 15 -31.63 34.02 -15.75
C ALA A 15 -30.30 33.51 -15.21
N ALA A 16 -29.99 33.81 -13.96
CA ALA A 16 -28.89 33.19 -13.24
C ALA A 16 -29.19 31.69 -13.08
N LEU A 17 -28.64 30.87 -13.99
CA LEU A 17 -28.57 29.42 -13.82
C LEU A 17 -27.75 29.14 -12.56
N LEU A 18 -28.42 28.80 -11.47
CA LEU A 18 -27.82 28.10 -10.35
C LEU A 18 -27.34 26.75 -10.90
N ILE A 19 -26.08 26.69 -11.30
CA ILE A 19 -25.39 25.42 -11.53
C ILE A 19 -25.42 24.73 -10.17
N PRO A 20 -26.15 23.61 -9.97
CA PRO A 20 -26.01 22.85 -8.75
C PRO A 20 -24.54 22.47 -8.67
N GLY A 21 -23.88 22.92 -7.60
CA GLY A 21 -22.49 22.58 -7.35
C GLY A 21 -22.33 21.08 -7.54
N MET A 22 -21.38 20.70 -8.39
CA MET A 22 -20.91 19.32 -8.45
C MET A 22 -20.26 19.03 -7.10
N SER A 23 -21.09 18.72 -6.10
CA SER A 23 -20.64 18.05 -4.90
C SER A 23 -20.21 16.69 -5.40
N SER A 24 -18.90 16.54 -5.63
CA SER A 24 -18.31 15.23 -5.82
C SER A 24 -18.75 14.42 -4.62
N ALA A 25 -19.58 13.41 -4.86
CA ALA A 25 -19.84 12.36 -3.89
C ALA A 25 -18.53 11.60 -3.72
N ALA A 26 -17.60 12.17 -2.94
CA ALA A 26 -16.62 11.36 -2.25
C ALA A 26 -17.46 10.43 -1.36
N GLY A 27 -17.72 9.22 -1.86
CA GLY A 27 -18.40 8.19 -1.09
C GLY A 27 -17.78 8.18 0.30
N ARG A 28 -18.62 8.37 1.32
CA ARG A 28 -18.16 8.52 2.70
C ARG A 28 -17.35 7.28 3.05
N ALA A 29 -16.11 7.49 3.49
CA ALA A 29 -15.25 6.39 3.88
C ALA A 29 -15.91 5.54 4.97
N THR A 30 -15.88 4.22 4.83
CA THR A 30 -16.23 3.31 5.91
C THR A 30 -15.08 3.32 6.92
N MET A 31 -15.34 3.87 8.10
CA MET A 31 -14.32 3.97 9.15
C MET A 31 -14.11 2.62 9.83
N ILE A 32 -12.85 2.24 10.00
CA ILE A 32 -12.45 1.06 10.76
C ILE A 32 -12.00 1.53 12.15
N ALA A 33 -12.68 1.05 13.19
CA ALA A 33 -12.38 1.36 14.58
C ALA A 33 -11.17 0.54 15.10
N PRO A 34 -10.35 1.10 16.01
CA PRO A 34 -9.15 0.44 16.52
C PRO A 34 -9.41 -0.82 17.37
N ASP A 35 -10.62 -0.95 17.90
CA ASP A 35 -11.10 -2.05 18.74
C ASP A 35 -11.96 -3.08 17.97
N ARG A 36 -12.03 -2.95 16.63
CA ARG A 36 -12.77 -3.90 15.78
C ARG A 36 -12.12 -5.29 15.81
N ALA A 37 -12.95 -6.30 16.02
CA ALA A 37 -12.57 -7.71 16.04
C ALA A 37 -13.71 -8.56 15.45
N ASP A 38 -13.72 -8.69 14.13
CA ASP A 38 -14.84 -9.29 13.40
C ASP A 38 -14.91 -10.81 13.59
N LYS A 39 -13.77 -11.51 13.51
CA LYS A 39 -13.71 -12.98 13.55
C LYS A 39 -12.42 -13.47 14.24
N PRO A 40 -12.42 -14.64 14.90
CA PRO A 40 -11.18 -15.28 15.32
C PRO A 40 -10.19 -15.41 14.15
N GLY A 41 -8.95 -14.96 14.34
CA GLY A 41 -7.92 -14.94 13.30
C GLY A 41 -7.95 -13.72 12.37
N PHE A 42 -8.99 -12.88 12.42
CA PHE A 42 -9.12 -11.66 11.60
C PHE A 42 -9.71 -10.49 12.40
N LEU A 43 -8.95 -9.41 12.60
CA LEU A 43 -9.52 -8.23 13.29
C LEU A 43 -10.61 -7.55 12.45
N VAL A 44 -10.38 -7.43 11.15
CA VAL A 44 -11.27 -6.76 10.21
C VAL A 44 -11.47 -7.61 8.98
N VAL A 45 -12.72 -7.78 8.57
CA VAL A 45 -13.12 -8.40 7.31
C VAL A 45 -13.86 -7.36 6.46
N ILE A 46 -13.42 -7.22 5.21
CA ILE A 46 -14.02 -6.35 4.19
C ILE A 46 -14.63 -7.26 3.13
N ASP A 47 -15.94 -7.45 3.19
CA ASP A 47 -16.70 -8.30 2.26
C ASP A 47 -17.38 -7.51 1.13
N GLU A 48 -17.29 -6.17 1.15
CA GLU A 48 -17.93 -5.29 0.15
C GLU A 48 -16.91 -4.32 -0.50
N PRO A 49 -17.04 -4.04 -1.81
CA PRO A 49 -16.23 -3.02 -2.47
C PRO A 49 -16.37 -1.65 -1.80
N GLY A 50 -15.35 -0.81 -1.90
CA GLY A 50 -15.45 0.57 -1.43
C GLY A 50 -14.18 1.17 -0.85
N TYR A 51 -14.36 2.32 -0.20
CA TYR A 51 -13.27 3.09 0.39
C TYR A 51 -13.33 2.97 1.92
N TYR A 52 -12.30 2.38 2.50
CA TYR A 52 -12.16 2.09 3.91
C TYR A 52 -11.03 2.92 4.50
N ARG A 53 -11.21 3.39 5.73
CA ARG A 53 -10.22 4.25 6.38
C ARG A 53 -10.04 3.89 7.85
N LEU A 54 -8.80 3.73 8.30
CA LEU A 54 -8.54 3.59 9.74
C LEU A 54 -8.89 4.88 10.49
N SER A 55 -9.54 4.73 11.64
CA SER A 55 -9.79 5.84 12.59
C SER A 55 -8.79 5.87 13.75
N GLY A 56 -7.93 4.85 13.85
CA GLY A 56 -6.90 4.71 14.87
C GLY A 56 -5.99 3.53 14.56
N ASN A 57 -4.97 3.32 15.40
CA ASN A 57 -4.04 2.20 15.23
C ASN A 57 -4.72 0.87 15.55
N LEU A 58 -4.48 -0.16 14.73
CA LEU A 58 -4.89 -1.53 15.03
C LEU A 58 -3.77 -2.23 15.81
N LYS A 59 -4.13 -2.90 16.91
CA LYS A 59 -3.22 -3.76 17.67
C LYS A 59 -3.61 -5.22 17.47
N VAL A 60 -2.74 -5.97 16.79
CA VAL A 60 -2.93 -7.38 16.50
C VAL A 60 -2.51 -8.20 17.74
N PRO A 61 -3.40 -9.07 18.25
CA PRO A 61 -3.22 -9.69 19.57
C PRO A 61 -2.11 -10.73 19.62
N ASP A 62 -1.84 -11.42 18.50
CA ASP A 62 -0.84 -12.47 18.39
C ASP A 62 -0.24 -12.51 16.98
N ALA A 63 0.81 -13.32 16.78
CA ALA A 63 1.51 -13.41 15.50
C ALA A 63 0.74 -14.21 14.42
N ASN A 64 -0.33 -14.91 14.76
CA ASN A 64 -1.11 -15.71 13.81
C ASN A 64 -2.36 -15.00 13.30
N THR A 65 -2.77 -13.92 13.95
CA THR A 65 -3.91 -13.10 13.55
C THR A 65 -3.58 -12.21 12.36
N THR A 66 -4.39 -12.28 11.31
CA THR A 66 -4.37 -11.31 10.21
C THR A 66 -5.15 -10.07 10.62
N ALA A 67 -4.60 -8.86 10.39
CA ALA A 67 -5.30 -7.65 10.84
C ALA A 67 -6.50 -7.30 9.94
N ILE A 68 -6.31 -7.29 8.62
CA ILE A 68 -7.36 -6.97 7.66
C ILE A 68 -7.41 -8.01 6.55
N GLU A 69 -8.53 -8.71 6.46
CA GLU A 69 -8.88 -9.61 5.36
C GLU A 69 -9.79 -8.89 4.36
N ILE A 70 -9.43 -8.91 3.08
CA ILE A 70 -10.22 -8.30 2.01
C ILE A 70 -10.77 -9.39 1.10
N ASN A 71 -12.09 -9.55 1.17
CA ASN A 71 -12.86 -10.53 0.41
C ASN A 71 -13.66 -9.93 -0.75
N ALA A 72 -13.46 -8.65 -1.08
CA ALA A 72 -14.12 -7.97 -2.18
C ALA A 72 -13.12 -7.33 -3.16
N ASP A 73 -13.57 -7.17 -4.42
CA ASP A 73 -12.86 -6.39 -5.43
C ASP A 73 -13.05 -4.88 -5.20
N ASN A 74 -12.21 -4.06 -5.85
CA ASN A 74 -12.32 -2.60 -5.87
C ASN A 74 -12.33 -1.97 -4.47
N VAL A 75 -11.46 -2.47 -3.60
CA VAL A 75 -11.27 -1.99 -2.24
C VAL A 75 -10.08 -1.04 -2.19
N THR A 76 -10.31 0.17 -1.69
CA THR A 76 -9.24 1.07 -1.29
C THR A 76 -9.20 1.16 0.22
N LEU A 77 -8.10 0.69 0.80
CA LEU A 77 -7.77 0.78 2.21
C LEU A 77 -6.78 1.92 2.43
N ASP A 78 -7.23 2.95 3.14
CA ASP A 78 -6.41 4.08 3.55
C ASP A 78 -6.10 3.97 5.05
N LEU A 79 -4.84 3.76 5.40
CA LEU A 79 -4.45 3.68 6.80
C LEU A 79 -4.46 5.07 7.47
N ASN A 80 -4.64 6.16 6.72
CA ASN A 80 -4.82 7.51 7.25
C ASN A 80 -3.72 7.97 8.23
N GLY A 81 -2.48 7.55 7.98
CA GLY A 81 -1.33 7.80 8.84
C GLY A 81 -1.25 6.92 10.09
N HIS A 82 -2.23 6.03 10.32
CA HIS A 82 -2.23 5.09 11.43
C HIS A 82 -1.42 3.83 11.13
N ALA A 83 -1.17 3.06 12.18
CA ALA A 83 -0.40 1.84 12.14
C ALA A 83 -1.27 0.59 12.36
N ILE A 84 -0.94 -0.48 11.64
CA ILE A 84 -1.28 -1.85 12.00
C ILE A 84 -0.06 -2.44 12.72
N GLN A 85 -0.25 -2.89 13.96
CA GLN A 85 0.84 -3.26 14.86
C GLN A 85 0.66 -4.67 15.39
N GLY A 86 1.47 -5.62 14.91
CA GLY A 86 1.57 -6.94 15.50
C GLY A 86 2.66 -7.07 16.56
N PRO A 87 2.74 -8.23 17.23
CA PRO A 87 3.62 -8.45 18.37
C PRO A 87 5.06 -8.79 17.97
N VAL A 88 5.33 -9.07 16.69
CA VAL A 88 6.64 -9.54 16.21
C VAL A 88 7.69 -8.46 16.35
N ARG A 89 8.87 -8.89 16.79
CA ARG A 89 10.05 -8.06 16.92
C ARG A 89 11.16 -8.67 16.09
N CYS A 90 11.60 -7.95 15.07
CA CYS A 90 12.83 -8.25 14.35
C CYS A 90 13.98 -7.46 14.96
N GLN A 91 14.96 -8.19 15.51
CA GLN A 91 16.26 -7.63 15.88
C GLN A 91 17.14 -7.51 14.63
N GLN A 92 18.24 -6.76 14.72
CA GLN A 92 19.19 -6.69 13.61
C GLN A 92 19.81 -8.06 13.35
N LEU A 93 20.10 -8.35 12.08
CA LEU A 93 20.80 -9.56 11.66
C LEU A 93 22.01 -9.86 12.57
N PRO A 94 22.26 -11.13 12.92
CA PRO A 94 21.60 -12.34 12.43
C PRO A 94 20.39 -12.81 13.26
N ALA A 95 19.90 -12.01 14.22
CA ALA A 95 18.84 -12.46 15.11
C ALA A 95 17.50 -12.63 14.37
N PRO A 96 16.78 -13.75 14.58
CA PRO A 96 15.51 -14.00 13.92
C PRO A 96 14.40 -13.08 14.45
N CYS A 97 13.35 -12.90 13.67
CA CYS A 97 12.13 -12.27 14.13
C CYS A 97 11.38 -13.20 15.10
N TRP A 98 10.85 -12.64 16.20
CA TRP A 98 10.11 -13.42 17.19
C TRP A 98 8.99 -12.59 17.86
N PRO A 99 7.85 -13.21 18.22
CA PRO A 99 7.42 -14.57 17.84
C PRO A 99 7.19 -14.69 16.33
N GLY A 100 7.39 -15.88 15.76
CA GLY A 100 6.96 -16.15 14.38
C GLY A 100 5.45 -16.45 14.34
N GLY A 101 4.83 -16.29 13.17
CA GLY A 101 3.42 -16.67 12.98
C GLY A 101 2.94 -16.51 11.55
N SER A 102 1.66 -16.82 11.31
CA SER A 102 1.05 -16.78 9.97
C SER A 102 0.32 -15.47 9.64
N GLY A 103 0.12 -14.59 10.62
CA GLY A 103 -0.73 -13.42 10.51
C GLY A 103 -0.15 -12.34 9.60
N ASN A 104 -0.95 -11.86 8.65
CA ASN A 104 -0.59 -10.76 7.75
C ASN A 104 -1.20 -9.43 8.21
N GLY A 105 -0.58 -8.30 7.88
CA GLY A 105 -1.18 -7.00 8.19
C GLY A 105 -2.41 -6.73 7.31
N VAL A 106 -2.25 -6.89 6.01
CA VAL A 106 -3.35 -6.84 5.03
C VAL A 106 -3.24 -8.06 4.12
N HIS A 107 -4.34 -8.77 3.91
CA HIS A 107 -4.40 -9.98 3.11
C HIS A 107 -5.56 -9.93 2.11
N ALA A 108 -5.28 -10.32 0.86
CA ALA A 108 -6.29 -10.53 -0.17
C ALA A 108 -5.79 -11.58 -1.17
N VAL A 109 -6.64 -12.54 -1.54
CA VAL A 109 -6.33 -13.59 -2.53
C VAL A 109 -7.46 -13.69 -3.54
N ASN A 110 -7.10 -13.80 -4.82
CA ASN A 110 -8.05 -13.87 -5.94
C ASN A 110 -9.03 -12.68 -5.93
N ARG A 111 -8.48 -11.47 -5.78
CA ARG A 111 -9.21 -10.19 -5.86
C ARG A 111 -8.56 -9.25 -6.87
N SER A 112 -9.26 -8.19 -7.23
CA SER A 112 -8.80 -7.18 -8.20
C SER A 112 -9.13 -5.76 -7.74
N GLY A 113 -8.30 -4.80 -8.16
CA GLY A 113 -8.52 -3.38 -7.83
C GLY A 113 -8.27 -3.06 -6.37
N ILE A 114 -7.31 -3.74 -5.73
CA ILE A 114 -6.98 -3.52 -4.32
C ILE A 114 -5.93 -2.41 -4.20
N SER A 115 -6.23 -1.40 -3.38
CA SER A 115 -5.31 -0.30 -3.09
C SER A 115 -5.08 -0.19 -1.59
N VAL A 116 -3.83 -0.19 -1.15
CA VAL A 116 -3.43 -0.01 0.27
C VAL A 116 -2.51 1.20 0.36
N ARG A 117 -2.84 2.19 1.20
CA ARG A 117 -2.07 3.43 1.24
C ARG A 117 -1.98 4.14 2.58
N ASN A 118 -0.98 5.01 2.70
CA ASN A 118 -0.83 6.03 3.75
C ASN A 118 -0.73 5.52 5.18
N GLY A 119 0.31 4.76 5.53
CA GLY A 119 0.49 4.36 6.92
C GLY A 119 1.62 3.37 7.14
N ILE A 120 1.53 2.67 8.27
CA ILE A 120 2.58 1.78 8.74
C ILE A 120 1.96 0.40 9.00
N ILE A 121 2.64 -0.65 8.55
CA ILE A 121 2.27 -2.03 8.85
C ILE A 121 3.51 -2.71 9.39
N GLN A 122 3.48 -3.07 10.66
CA GLN A 122 4.68 -3.54 11.35
C GLN A 122 4.43 -4.65 12.35
N GLY A 123 5.46 -5.45 12.60
CA GLY A 123 5.43 -6.49 13.63
C GLY A 123 4.44 -7.61 13.32
N MET A 124 4.06 -7.81 12.06
CA MET A 124 3.19 -8.91 11.67
C MET A 124 3.93 -10.26 11.72
N GLY A 125 3.21 -11.34 11.99
CA GLY A 125 3.76 -12.71 12.06
C GLY A 125 4.46 -13.14 10.77
N ASN A 126 3.81 -12.81 9.65
CA ASN A 126 4.23 -13.19 8.32
C ASN A 126 4.59 -11.93 7.52
N TYR A 127 3.73 -11.49 6.59
CA TYR A 127 3.98 -10.29 5.78
C TYR A 127 3.25 -9.07 6.33
N GLY A 128 3.80 -7.88 6.05
CA GLY A 128 3.04 -6.65 6.21
C GLY A 128 1.82 -6.65 5.28
N VAL A 129 2.05 -6.85 3.98
CA VAL A 129 0.98 -6.94 2.98
C VAL A 129 1.15 -8.20 2.13
N TYR A 130 0.08 -8.99 1.97
CA TYR A 130 0.03 -10.14 1.07
C TYR A 130 -1.15 -9.98 0.11
N LEU A 131 -0.88 -9.67 -1.17
CA LEU A 131 -1.90 -9.46 -2.20
C LEU A 131 -1.63 -10.40 -3.39
N GLU A 132 -2.35 -11.50 -3.44
CA GLU A 132 -2.38 -12.39 -4.60
C GLU A 132 -3.55 -11.99 -5.50
N THR A 133 -3.32 -10.94 -6.31
CA THR A 133 -4.37 -10.19 -7.02
C THR A 133 -3.89 -9.74 -8.39
N ASN A 134 -4.76 -9.75 -9.40
CA ASN A 134 -4.37 -9.36 -10.77
C ASN A 134 -4.08 -7.86 -10.94
N ALA A 135 -4.52 -7.02 -10.00
CA ALA A 135 -4.30 -5.58 -10.01
C ALA A 135 -4.28 -5.02 -8.58
N ALA A 136 -3.09 -4.89 -8.01
CA ALA A 136 -2.87 -4.25 -6.71
C ALA A 136 -2.04 -2.96 -6.81
N SER A 137 -2.27 -2.05 -5.86
CA SER A 137 -1.43 -0.87 -5.63
C SER A 137 -1.11 -0.71 -4.15
N ILE A 138 0.17 -0.51 -3.85
CA ILE A 138 0.65 -0.10 -2.53
C ILE A 138 1.33 1.26 -2.68
N ASP A 139 0.87 2.27 -1.94
CA ASP A 139 1.45 3.62 -2.00
C ASP A 139 1.64 4.24 -0.61
N ARG A 140 2.83 4.79 -0.34
CA ARG A 140 3.13 5.46 0.94
C ARG A 140 2.85 4.57 2.15
N ILE A 141 3.31 3.32 2.08
CA ILE A 141 3.28 2.39 3.19
C ILE A 141 4.70 2.14 3.70
N VAL A 142 4.86 2.12 5.02
CA VAL A 142 6.06 1.59 5.69
C VAL A 142 5.74 0.18 6.18
N MET A 143 6.33 -0.83 5.55
CA MET A 143 6.26 -2.24 5.96
C MET A 143 7.53 -2.62 6.72
N ALA A 144 7.43 -2.69 8.04
CA ALA A 144 8.61 -2.78 8.90
C ALA A 144 8.56 -3.96 9.88
N ARG A 145 9.68 -4.65 10.07
CA ARG A 145 9.86 -5.64 11.14
C ARG A 145 8.78 -6.74 11.14
N ASN A 146 8.31 -7.12 9.96
CA ASN A 146 7.42 -8.25 9.81
C ASN A 146 8.24 -9.55 9.75
N GLY A 147 7.67 -10.63 10.29
CA GLY A 147 8.39 -11.89 10.52
C GLY A 147 8.93 -12.54 9.26
N HIS A 148 8.30 -12.32 8.10
CA HIS A 148 8.76 -12.82 6.82
C HIS A 148 9.13 -11.71 5.84
N GLY A 149 8.23 -10.79 5.47
CA GLY A 149 8.57 -9.79 4.46
C GLY A 149 7.73 -8.53 4.54
N GLY A 150 8.14 -7.50 3.80
CA GLY A 150 7.38 -6.26 3.74
C GLY A 150 6.08 -6.46 2.96
N ALA A 151 6.21 -6.86 1.69
CA ALA A 151 5.07 -7.13 0.81
C ALA A 151 5.27 -8.35 -0.10
N VAL A 152 4.17 -9.03 -0.40
CA VAL A 152 4.02 -10.00 -1.48
C VAL A 152 2.94 -9.54 -2.44
N LEU A 153 3.25 -9.46 -3.74
CA LEU A 153 2.29 -9.14 -4.79
C LEU A 153 2.42 -10.09 -5.98
N PHE A 154 1.30 -10.43 -6.61
CA PHE A 154 1.27 -11.21 -7.86
C PHE A 154 0.56 -10.41 -8.95
N GLY A 155 1.26 -9.42 -9.51
CA GLY A 155 0.69 -8.41 -10.39
C GLY A 155 0.30 -7.14 -9.62
N GLY A 156 0.94 -6.03 -9.96
CA GLY A 156 0.60 -4.73 -9.35
C GLY A 156 1.77 -3.77 -9.28
N SER A 157 1.57 -2.70 -8.50
CA SER A 157 2.58 -1.66 -8.31
C SER A 157 2.79 -1.31 -6.86
N ILE A 158 4.04 -0.98 -6.54
CA ILE A 158 4.44 -0.46 -5.24
C ILE A 158 5.17 0.85 -5.51
N SER A 159 4.73 1.93 -4.88
CA SER A 159 5.38 3.23 -5.01
C SER A 159 5.53 3.97 -3.69
N ASN A 160 6.56 4.81 -3.61
CA ASN A 160 6.77 5.75 -2.51
C ASN A 160 6.73 5.08 -1.13
N SER A 161 7.16 3.83 -1.06
CA SER A 161 6.98 2.96 0.10
C SER A 161 8.32 2.53 0.67
N VAL A 162 8.31 2.04 1.90
CA VAL A 162 9.50 1.56 2.59
C VAL A 162 9.27 0.12 3.03
N ALA A 163 10.16 -0.79 2.68
CA ALA A 163 10.22 -2.14 3.24
C ALA A 163 11.52 -2.27 4.05
N GLU A 164 11.40 -2.36 5.37
CA GLU A 164 12.57 -2.33 6.24
C GLU A 164 12.61 -3.37 7.35
N ALA A 165 13.82 -3.88 7.62
CA ALA A 165 14.10 -4.74 8.75
C ALA A 165 13.16 -5.96 8.87
N ASN A 166 12.66 -6.47 7.75
CA ASN A 166 11.80 -7.66 7.71
C ASN A 166 12.65 -8.94 7.74
N GLY A 167 12.09 -10.03 8.25
CA GLY A 167 12.76 -11.32 8.45
C GLY A 167 13.17 -12.08 7.19
N GLY A 168 12.87 -11.54 6.02
CA GLY A 168 13.10 -12.14 4.71
C GLY A 168 13.27 -11.06 3.66
N ASP A 169 12.61 -11.17 2.50
CA ASP A 169 12.70 -10.17 1.45
C ASP A 169 11.93 -8.89 1.84
N GLY A 170 12.44 -7.73 1.42
CA GLY A 170 11.71 -6.47 1.57
C GLY A 170 10.40 -6.51 0.78
N ILE A 171 10.50 -6.77 -0.52
CA ILE A 171 9.37 -6.95 -1.43
C ILE A 171 9.62 -8.22 -2.26
N PHE A 172 8.61 -9.08 -2.33
CA PHE A 172 8.61 -10.30 -3.14
C PHE A 172 7.42 -10.29 -4.11
N GLY A 173 7.57 -10.88 -5.30
CA GLY A 173 6.43 -11.08 -6.19
C GLY A 173 6.74 -11.34 -7.65
N VAL A 174 5.67 -11.44 -8.44
CA VAL A 174 5.71 -11.65 -9.90
C VAL A 174 5.00 -10.49 -10.59
N ASP A 175 5.49 -10.08 -11.76
CA ASP A 175 4.91 -9.01 -12.58
C ASP A 175 4.70 -7.68 -11.82
N LEU A 176 5.73 -7.28 -11.09
CA LEU A 176 5.73 -6.10 -10.23
C LEU A 176 6.22 -4.86 -10.96
N LYS A 177 5.62 -3.72 -10.64
CA LYS A 177 6.18 -2.39 -10.91
C LYS A 177 6.57 -1.71 -9.59
N VAL A 178 7.86 -1.64 -9.29
CA VAL A 178 8.33 -1.04 -8.02
C VAL A 178 9.11 0.24 -8.28
N ARG A 179 8.66 1.36 -7.72
CA ARG A 179 9.33 2.65 -7.96
C ARG A 179 9.39 3.56 -6.75
N ASN A 180 10.37 4.47 -6.74
CA ASN A 180 10.50 5.51 -5.71
C ASN A 180 10.45 4.95 -4.29
N SER A 181 10.90 3.71 -4.08
CA SER A 181 10.75 2.99 -2.82
C SER A 181 12.10 2.68 -2.20
N MET A 182 12.10 2.47 -0.89
CA MET A 182 13.30 2.15 -0.13
C MET A 182 13.19 0.75 0.47
N MET A 183 14.14 -0.12 0.16
CA MET A 183 14.25 -1.45 0.72
C MET A 183 15.54 -1.53 1.51
N ARG A 184 15.45 -1.64 2.84
CA ARG A 184 16.64 -1.58 3.70
C ARG A 184 16.66 -2.55 4.86
N GLY A 185 17.84 -3.12 5.12
CA GLY A 185 18.07 -3.96 6.29
C GLY A 185 17.19 -5.21 6.36
N ASN A 186 16.62 -5.64 5.23
CA ASN A 186 15.85 -6.88 5.17
C ASN A 186 16.83 -8.08 5.23
N GLN A 187 16.40 -9.19 5.86
CA GLN A 187 17.30 -10.31 6.11
C GLN A 187 17.72 -11.05 4.84
N MET A 188 16.88 -11.00 3.79
CA MET A 188 17.18 -11.49 2.44
C MET A 188 17.32 -10.30 1.48
N LEU A 189 16.85 -10.42 0.23
CA LEU A 189 16.98 -9.37 -0.77
C LEU A 189 16.12 -8.16 -0.41
N GLY A 190 16.50 -6.99 -0.91
CA GLY A 190 15.60 -5.84 -0.86
C GLY A 190 14.38 -6.05 -1.76
N LEU A 191 14.60 -6.60 -2.96
CA LEU A 191 13.57 -6.91 -3.94
C LEU A 191 13.81 -8.27 -4.61
N SER A 192 12.85 -9.18 -4.45
CA SER A 192 12.81 -10.47 -5.13
C SER A 192 11.62 -10.48 -6.11
N ALA A 193 11.85 -10.03 -7.33
CA ALA A 193 10.81 -9.85 -8.35
C ALA A 193 11.04 -10.75 -9.57
N TYR A 194 9.98 -11.36 -10.09
CA TYR A 194 10.04 -12.33 -11.19
C TYR A 194 9.10 -11.94 -12.34
N GLY A 195 9.12 -12.69 -13.44
CA GLY A 195 8.28 -12.41 -14.61
C GLY A 195 8.67 -11.12 -15.32
N HIS A 196 7.68 -10.34 -15.74
CA HIS A 196 7.84 -9.06 -16.45
C HIS A 196 8.02 -7.87 -15.50
N SER A 197 8.63 -8.11 -14.33
CA SER A 197 8.82 -7.09 -13.32
C SER A 197 9.74 -5.96 -13.79
N THR A 198 9.36 -4.73 -13.44
CA THR A 198 10.14 -3.51 -13.70
C THR A 198 10.34 -2.74 -12.40
N PHE A 199 11.49 -2.10 -12.24
CA PHE A 199 11.72 -1.29 -11.06
C PHE A 199 12.71 -0.15 -11.30
N SER A 200 12.40 1.01 -10.74
CA SER A 200 13.15 2.24 -10.99
C SER A 200 13.13 3.25 -9.85
N ASN A 201 14.17 4.08 -9.77
CA ASN A 201 14.32 5.11 -8.75
C ASN A 201 14.17 4.57 -7.31
N ASN A 202 14.59 3.33 -7.07
CA ASN A 202 14.53 2.72 -5.74
C ASN A 202 15.89 2.82 -5.03
N GLN A 203 15.84 2.82 -3.70
CA GLN A 203 17.02 2.73 -2.85
C GLN A 203 17.09 1.38 -2.15
N PHE A 204 18.20 0.67 -2.34
CA PHE A 204 18.52 -0.58 -1.67
C PHE A 204 19.71 -0.37 -0.74
N LYS A 205 19.57 -0.74 0.54
CA LYS A 205 20.66 -0.55 1.51
C LYS A 205 20.68 -1.63 2.57
N GLY A 206 21.80 -2.31 2.76
CA GLY A 206 21.96 -3.20 3.91
C GLY A 206 21.09 -4.45 3.89
N ASN A 207 20.49 -4.81 2.75
CA ASN A 207 19.75 -6.07 2.63
C ASN A 207 20.74 -7.23 2.48
N ASN A 208 20.40 -8.41 3.00
CA ASN A 208 21.22 -9.62 2.93
C ASN A 208 22.69 -9.39 3.33
N GLY A 209 22.95 -8.64 4.40
CA GLY A 209 24.32 -8.31 4.81
C GLY A 209 25.14 -7.51 3.78
N ASN A 210 24.50 -6.67 2.97
CA ASN A 210 25.07 -5.96 1.81
C ASN A 210 25.47 -6.85 0.62
N ALA A 211 24.98 -8.09 0.55
CA ALA A 211 25.15 -8.96 -0.62
C ALA A 211 24.18 -8.55 -1.75
N ALA A 212 23.57 -9.54 -2.43
CA ALA A 212 22.58 -9.26 -3.46
C ALA A 212 21.44 -8.41 -2.91
N GLN A 213 21.17 -7.28 -3.56
CA GLN A 213 20.08 -6.39 -3.19
C GLN A 213 18.78 -6.71 -3.95
N THR A 214 18.93 -7.31 -5.13
CA THR A 214 17.83 -7.75 -5.99
C THR A 214 18.15 -9.11 -6.60
N ASN A 215 17.13 -9.86 -7.02
CA ASN A 215 17.29 -11.10 -7.80
C ASN A 215 17.40 -10.85 -9.32
N LEU A 216 17.13 -9.62 -9.78
CA LEU A 216 17.11 -9.26 -11.20
C LEU A 216 18.47 -8.65 -11.61
N LYS A 217 19.21 -9.39 -12.43
CA LYS A 217 20.58 -9.06 -12.88
C LYS A 217 20.75 -7.82 -13.79
N PRO A 218 19.74 -7.24 -14.48
CA PRO A 218 19.97 -6.06 -15.33
C PRO A 218 19.26 -4.76 -14.91
N ALA A 219 18.70 -4.64 -13.72
CA ALA A 219 17.92 -3.45 -13.35
C ALA A 219 18.75 -2.25 -12.84
N ALA A 220 20.05 -2.28 -13.12
CA ALA A 220 21.02 -1.24 -12.85
C ALA A 220 20.70 0.13 -13.49
N ALA A 221 19.90 0.18 -14.55
CA ALA A 221 19.88 1.34 -15.43
C ALA A 221 18.83 2.43 -15.14
N ASP A 222 17.72 2.14 -14.45
CA ASP A 222 16.66 3.15 -14.22
C ASP A 222 16.78 3.83 -12.85
N ARG A 223 17.95 4.43 -12.59
CA ARG A 223 18.23 5.28 -11.41
C ARG A 223 18.05 4.59 -10.04
N ASN A 224 18.19 3.27 -10.00
CA ASN A 224 18.21 2.53 -8.74
C ASN A 224 19.57 2.73 -8.02
N VAL A 225 19.53 2.95 -6.71
CA VAL A 225 20.71 3.18 -5.88
C VAL A 225 20.90 2.02 -4.91
N CYS A 226 22.02 1.31 -5.01
CA CYS A 226 22.42 0.20 -4.14
C CYS A 226 23.62 0.64 -3.28
N ASN A 227 23.45 0.67 -1.96
CA ASN A 227 24.50 1.04 -0.99
C ASN A 227 25.19 2.40 -1.29
N GLY A 228 24.42 3.36 -1.82
CA GLY A 228 24.92 4.71 -2.14
C GLY A 228 25.54 4.87 -3.53
N ALA A 229 25.60 3.82 -4.34
CA ALA A 229 26.02 3.86 -5.73
C ALA A 229 24.90 3.42 -6.68
N ALA A 230 25.04 3.64 -7.99
CA ALA A 230 24.14 3.01 -8.95
C ALA A 230 24.19 1.48 -8.79
N CYS A 231 23.04 0.82 -8.81
CA CYS A 231 23.00 -0.65 -8.83
C CYS A 231 23.76 -1.17 -10.06
N GLN A 232 24.46 -2.30 -9.93
CA GLN A 232 25.18 -2.98 -11.01
C GLN A 232 24.52 -4.32 -11.32
#